data_AF-A0A4R0MJW0-F1
#
_entry.id   AF-A0A4R0MJW0-F1
#
_cell.length_a   1.000
_cell.length_b   1.000
_cell.length_c   1.000
_cell.angle_alpha   90.00
_cell.angle_beta   90.00
_cell.angle_gamma   90.00
#
_symmetry.space_group_name_H-M   'P 1'
#
loop_
_entity.id
_entity.type
_entity.pdbx_description
1 polymer ?
#
loop_
_entity_poly.entity_id
_entity_poly.type
_entity_poly.pdbx_seq_one_letter_code
_entity_poly.pdbx_strand_id
1 'polypeptide(L)'
;MTDFKPPIATRTTKELLKIVGAIEKWNGDAVEQARKELKLRNVPQDQIRHAEYLSKKADKYEDLKRAKESYAVGDFIFEPAGTLFEVLFSWELKKDGYLKKAEQQKRLRLVFGLLILTLIIYVKLAAD
;
A
#
# COMPACT_ATOMS: atom_id res chain seq x y z
N MET A 1 29.43 9.84 -8.28
CA MET A 1 28.80 8.90 -9.23
C MET A 1 28.41 7.66 -8.47
N THR A 2 27.11 7.36 -8.40
CA THR A 2 26.59 6.12 -7.82
C THR A 2 26.93 4.97 -8.78
N ASP A 3 27.69 3.99 -8.29
CA ASP A 3 28.10 2.83 -9.07
C ASP A 3 27.03 1.73 -8.94
N PHE A 4 26.12 1.67 -9.91
CA PHE A 4 25.07 0.65 -9.94
C PHE A 4 25.65 -0.67 -10.45
N LYS A 5 25.25 -1.79 -9.83
CA LYS A 5 25.64 -3.15 -10.26
C LYS A 5 24.42 -3.89 -10.83
N PRO A 6 24.42 -4.30 -12.11
CA PRO A 6 25.34 -3.88 -13.17
C PRO A 6 25.19 -2.37 -13.49
N PRO A 7 26.16 -1.75 -14.18
CA PRO A 7 26.07 -0.35 -14.60
C PRO A 7 24.81 -0.08 -15.41
N ILE A 8 24.23 1.12 -15.29
CA ILE A 8 23.01 1.49 -16.04
C ILE A 8 23.27 1.44 -17.56
N ALA A 9 24.44 1.90 -18.01
CA ALA A 9 24.84 1.91 -19.41
C ALA A 9 24.91 0.51 -20.05
N THR A 10 25.18 -0.55 -19.28
CA THR A 10 25.28 -1.92 -19.82
C THR A 10 23.93 -2.64 -19.91
N ARG A 11 22.87 -2.07 -19.31
CA ARG A 11 21.52 -2.65 -19.36
C ARG A 11 20.88 -2.54 -20.75
N THR A 12 19.97 -3.45 -21.05
CA THR A 12 19.21 -3.44 -22.31
C THR A 12 18.18 -2.31 -22.34
N THR A 13 17.74 -1.88 -23.53
CA THR A 13 16.71 -0.83 -23.68
C THR A 13 15.41 -1.20 -22.95
N LYS A 14 15.04 -2.49 -22.94
CA LYS A 14 13.87 -2.98 -22.20
C LYS A 14 14.03 -2.81 -20.69
N GLU A 15 15.21 -3.07 -20.15
CA GLU A 15 15.50 -2.87 -18.71
C GLU A 15 15.53 -1.40 -18.34
N LEU A 16 16.09 -0.54 -19.19
CA LEU A 16 16.06 0.90 -18.97
C LEU A 16 14.63 1.45 -18.94
N LEU A 17 13.76 0.99 -19.85
CA LEU A 17 12.33 1.33 -19.82
C LEU A 17 11.64 0.83 -18.55
N LYS A 18 12.00 -0.35 -18.03
CA LYS A 18 11.49 -0.85 -16.74
C LYS A 18 11.94 0.00 -15.56
N ILE A 19 13.19 0.48 -15.56
CA ILE A 19 13.71 1.36 -14.51
C ILE A 19 12.96 2.69 -14.51
N VAL A 20 12.81 3.31 -15.68
CA VAL A 20 12.08 4.58 -15.82
C VAL A 20 10.59 4.41 -15.54
N GLY A 21 10.02 3.26 -15.87
CA GLY A 21 8.65 2.87 -15.53
C GLY A 21 8.48 2.27 -14.13
N ALA A 22 9.40 2.47 -13.20
CA ALA A 22 9.27 2.02 -11.82
C ALA A 22 9.98 2.99 -10.86
N ILE A 23 9.74 4.30 -11.04
CA ILE A 23 10.48 5.37 -10.38
C ILE A 23 10.56 5.20 -8.86
N GLU A 24 9.48 4.77 -8.22
CA GLU A 24 9.42 4.58 -6.75
C GLU A 24 10.22 3.38 -6.25
N LYS A 25 10.54 2.42 -7.12
CA LYS A 25 11.30 1.20 -6.79
C LYS A 25 12.81 1.35 -7.03
N TRP A 26 13.23 2.46 -7.64
CA TRP A 26 14.61 2.72 -8.01
C TRP A 26 15.12 4.01 -7.38
N ASN A 27 16.44 4.08 -7.19
CA ASN A 27 17.08 5.33 -6.79
C ASN A 27 16.87 6.39 -7.90
N GLY A 28 16.57 7.64 -7.51
CA GLY A 28 16.40 8.76 -8.45
C GLY A 28 17.57 8.92 -9.43
N ASP A 29 18.81 8.73 -8.95
CA ASP A 29 20.01 8.76 -9.80
C ASP A 29 19.99 7.65 -10.87
N ALA A 30 19.50 6.46 -10.53
CA ALA A 30 19.39 5.34 -11.47
C ALA A 30 18.35 5.65 -12.56
N VAL A 31 17.23 6.25 -12.17
CA VAL A 31 16.16 6.67 -13.09
C VAL A 31 16.67 7.76 -14.03
N GLU A 32 17.41 8.74 -13.52
CA GLU A 32 18.00 9.78 -14.36
C GLU A 32 19.04 9.24 -15.33
N GLN A 33 19.94 8.36 -14.87
CA GLN A 33 20.91 7.70 -15.75
C GLN A 33 20.20 6.88 -16.82
N ALA A 34 19.14 6.15 -16.47
CA ALA A 34 18.39 5.35 -17.44
C ALA A 34 17.70 6.24 -18.50
N ARG A 35 17.14 7.39 -18.10
CA ARG A 35 16.58 8.38 -19.04
C ARG A 35 17.63 8.93 -19.99
N LYS A 36 18.83 9.24 -19.49
CA LYS A 36 19.96 9.74 -20.32
C LYS A 36 20.38 8.69 -21.34
N GLU A 37 20.53 7.44 -20.91
CA GLU A 37 20.88 6.32 -21.80
C GLU A 37 19.80 6.04 -22.85
N LEU A 38 18.52 6.08 -22.48
CA LEU A 38 17.41 5.92 -23.43
C LEU A 38 17.40 7.02 -24.50
N LYS A 39 17.70 8.27 -24.12
CA LYS A 39 17.85 9.38 -25.07
C LYS A 39 19.06 9.19 -25.97
N LEU A 40 20.18 8.72 -25.43
CA LEU A 40 21.42 8.47 -26.18
C LEU A 40 21.23 7.36 -27.22
N ARG A 41 20.40 6.36 -26.91
CA ARG A 41 19.98 5.28 -27.81
C ARG A 41 18.85 5.65 -28.77
N ASN A 42 18.46 6.93 -28.81
CA ASN A 42 17.42 7.47 -29.68
C ASN A 42 16.06 6.75 -29.54
N VAL A 43 15.72 6.30 -28.33
CA VAL A 43 14.44 5.66 -28.04
C VAL A 43 13.32 6.71 -28.11
N PRO A 44 12.19 6.43 -28.80
CA PRO A 44 11.11 7.40 -28.91
C PRO A 44 10.61 7.86 -27.54
N GLN A 45 10.44 9.18 -27.37
CA GLN A 45 9.93 9.79 -26.15
C GLN A 45 8.58 9.20 -25.72
N ASP A 46 7.71 8.85 -26.68
CA ASP A 46 6.41 8.24 -26.39
C ASP A 46 6.54 6.89 -25.68
N GLN A 47 7.55 6.08 -26.01
CA GLN A 47 7.80 4.80 -25.32
C GLN A 47 8.23 5.03 -23.87
N ILE A 48 9.06 6.05 -23.63
CA ILE A 48 9.52 6.43 -22.29
C ILE A 48 8.33 6.93 -21.47
N ARG A 49 7.51 7.83 -22.03
CA ARG A 49 6.30 8.35 -21.36
C ARG A 49 5.28 7.24 -21.09
N HIS A 50 5.13 6.29 -22.00
CA HIS A 50 4.23 5.17 -21.82
C HIS A 50 4.66 4.28 -20.65
N ALA A 51 5.95 3.98 -20.52
CA ALA A 51 6.49 3.23 -19.39
C ALA A 51 6.24 3.94 -18.05
N GLU A 52 6.47 5.25 -17.98
CA GLU A 52 6.18 6.05 -16.77
C GLU A 52 4.68 6.08 -16.44
N TYR A 53 3.83 6.20 -17.46
CA TYR A 53 2.38 6.22 -17.29
C TYR A 53 1.85 4.89 -16.73
N LEU A 54 2.36 3.75 -17.22
CA LEU A 54 1.95 2.43 -16.74
C LEU A 54 2.29 2.24 -15.26
N SER A 55 3.47 2.70 -14.80
CA SER A 55 3.83 2.68 -13.37
C SER A 55 2.80 3.43 -12.54
N LYS A 56 2.58 4.71 -12.87
CA LYS A 56 1.68 5.57 -12.12
C LYS A 56 0.27 5.02 -12.07
N LYS A 57 -0.17 4.32 -13.12
CA LYS A 57 -1.48 3.67 -13.16
C LYS A 57 -1.52 2.44 -12.26
N ALA A 58 -0.46 1.64 -12.22
CA ALA A 58 -0.36 0.49 -11.34
C ALA A 58 -0.34 0.92 -9.86
N ASP A 59 0.47 1.93 -9.53
CA ASP A 59 0.58 2.46 -8.16
C ASP A 59 -0.77 3.02 -7.69
N LYS A 60 -1.44 3.83 -8.54
CA LYS A 60 -2.81 4.31 -8.27
C LYS A 60 -3.81 3.17 -8.10
N TYR A 61 -3.67 2.10 -8.86
CA TYR A 61 -4.57 0.95 -8.73
C TYR A 61 -4.36 0.24 -7.40
N GLU A 62 -3.11 0.08 -6.97
CA GLU A 62 -2.77 -0.50 -5.68
C GLU A 62 -3.27 0.36 -4.52
N ASP A 63 -3.10 1.68 -4.59
CA ASP A 63 -3.65 2.62 -3.61
C ASP A 63 -5.18 2.54 -3.53
N LEU A 64 -5.85 2.49 -4.69
CA LEU A 64 -7.30 2.32 -4.75
C LEU A 64 -7.75 0.96 -4.21
N LYS A 65 -6.95 -0.09 -4.42
CA LYS A 65 -7.21 -1.42 -3.88
C LYS A 65 -7.13 -1.38 -2.34
N ARG A 66 -6.03 -0.86 -1.78
CA ARG A 66 -5.85 -0.68 -0.34
C ARG A 66 -6.95 0.18 0.28
N ALA A 67 -7.31 1.29 -0.36
CA ALA A 67 -8.38 2.17 0.10
C ALA A 67 -9.75 1.49 0.14
N LYS A 68 -9.99 0.52 -0.75
CA LYS A 68 -11.23 -0.25 -0.83
C LYS A 68 -11.26 -1.48 0.05
N GLU A 69 -10.13 -1.91 0.61
CA GLU A 69 -10.10 -3.04 1.52
C GLU A 69 -10.95 -2.76 2.77
N SER A 70 -11.68 -3.77 3.19
CA SER A 70 -12.61 -3.73 4.30
C SER A 70 -12.52 -5.02 5.07
N TYR A 71 -12.77 -4.97 6.37
CA TYR A 71 -12.99 -6.16 7.18
C TYR A 71 -14.19 -6.92 6.64
N ALA A 72 -13.98 -8.20 6.34
CA ALA A 72 -15.02 -9.16 6.02
C ALA A 72 -15.42 -9.93 7.28
N VAL A 73 -16.64 -10.47 7.28
CA VAL A 73 -17.12 -11.33 8.39
C VAL A 73 -16.22 -12.56 8.55
N GLY A 74 -15.69 -13.08 7.43
CA GLY A 74 -14.75 -14.21 7.43
C GLY A 74 -13.47 -13.92 8.23
N ASP A 75 -12.97 -12.69 8.21
CA ASP A 75 -11.74 -12.31 8.93
C ASP A 75 -11.91 -12.55 10.44
N PHE A 76 -13.09 -12.23 10.99
CA PHE A 76 -13.42 -12.46 12.40
C PHE A 76 -13.69 -13.93 12.75
N ILE A 77 -13.91 -14.81 11.77
CA ILE A 77 -14.17 -16.23 12.00
C ILE A 77 -12.88 -17.05 11.85
N PHE A 78 -12.11 -16.77 10.79
CA PHE A 78 -10.91 -17.54 10.45
C PHE A 78 -9.65 -16.99 11.15
N GLU A 79 -9.56 -15.68 11.38
CA GLU A 79 -8.42 -15.04 12.06
C GLU A 79 -8.86 -14.12 13.21
N PRO A 80 -9.70 -14.60 14.15
CA PRO A 80 -10.35 -13.76 15.15
C PRO A 80 -9.35 -12.94 15.98
N ALA A 81 -8.27 -13.55 16.46
CA ALA A 81 -7.30 -12.87 17.31
C ALA A 81 -6.54 -11.76 16.58
N GLY A 82 -6.13 -12.02 15.33
CA GLY A 82 -5.40 -11.05 14.50
C GLY A 82 -6.27 -9.86 14.13
N THR A 83 -7.49 -10.13 13.64
CA THR A 83 -8.45 -9.08 13.27
C THR A 83 -8.87 -8.24 14.49
N LEU A 84 -9.11 -8.87 15.65
CA LEU A 84 -9.43 -8.12 16.87
C LEU A 84 -8.26 -7.25 17.34
N PHE A 85 -7.03 -7.77 17.30
CA PHE A 85 -5.85 -6.98 17.64
C PHE A 85 -5.68 -5.79 16.69
N GLU A 86 -5.80 -6.00 15.38
CA GLU A 86 -5.77 -4.93 14.38
C GLU A 86 -6.86 -3.89 14.66
N VAL A 87 -8.10 -4.31 14.90
CA VAL A 87 -9.22 -3.40 15.17
C VAL A 87 -8.99 -2.60 16.46
N LEU A 88 -8.47 -3.19 17.53
CA LEU A 88 -8.29 -2.53 18.82
C LEU A 88 -7.05 -1.64 18.86
N PHE A 89 -5.92 -2.09 18.30
CA PHE A 89 -4.61 -1.46 18.51
C PHE A 89 -4.05 -0.75 17.27
N SER A 90 -4.48 -1.07 16.05
CA SER A 90 -3.95 -0.38 14.86
C SER A 90 -4.52 1.03 14.75
N TRP A 91 -3.72 2.07 15.01
CA TRP A 91 -4.19 3.46 14.97
C TRP A 91 -3.94 4.16 13.63
N GLU A 92 -3.11 3.57 12.77
CA GLU A 92 -2.58 4.23 11.57
C GLU A 92 -3.12 3.70 10.25
N LEU A 93 -4.15 2.84 10.24
CA LEU A 93 -4.76 2.29 9.01
C LEU A 93 -5.12 3.36 7.97
N LYS A 94 -5.55 4.55 8.41
CA LYS A 94 -5.83 5.66 7.49
C LYS A 94 -4.56 6.24 6.86
N LYS A 95 -3.45 6.30 7.61
CA LYS A 95 -2.14 6.75 7.12
C LYS A 95 -1.53 5.73 6.15
N ASP A 96 -1.80 4.45 6.37
CA ASP A 96 -1.33 3.34 5.53
C ASP A 96 -2.16 3.15 4.24
N GLY A 97 -3.18 3.99 4.01
CA GLY A 97 -4.02 3.97 2.82
C GLY A 97 -5.27 3.09 2.92
N TYR A 98 -5.52 2.41 4.05
CA TYR A 98 -6.69 1.56 4.28
C TYR A 98 -7.92 2.37 4.77
N LEU A 99 -8.45 3.21 3.88
CA LEU A 99 -9.52 4.16 4.22
C LEU A 99 -10.80 3.48 4.74
N LYS A 100 -11.29 2.43 4.07
CA LYS A 100 -12.52 1.74 4.48
C LYS A 100 -12.37 0.95 5.78
N LYS A 101 -11.28 0.19 5.95
CA LYS A 101 -10.96 -0.47 7.23
C LYS A 101 -10.90 0.54 8.38
N ALA A 102 -10.26 1.69 8.19
CA ALA A 102 -10.20 2.73 9.22
C ALA A 102 -11.58 3.28 9.61
N GLU A 103 -12.52 3.39 8.67
CA GLU A 103 -13.90 3.78 8.96
C GLU A 103 -14.65 2.69 9.75
N GLN A 104 -14.55 1.43 9.29
CA GLN A 104 -15.16 0.29 9.97
C GLN A 104 -14.62 0.13 11.38
N GLN A 105 -13.31 0.30 11.57
CA GLN A 105 -12.65 0.21 12.86
C GLN A 105 -13.23 1.18 13.88
N LYS A 106 -13.56 2.43 13.49
CA LYS A 106 -14.22 3.39 14.39
C LYS A 106 -15.58 2.87 14.86
N ARG A 107 -16.38 2.32 13.95
CA ARG A 107 -17.70 1.75 14.29
C ARG A 107 -17.56 0.52 15.18
N LEU A 108 -16.63 -0.38 14.83
CA LEU A 108 -16.38 -1.60 15.61
C LEU A 108 -15.87 -1.28 17.02
N ARG A 109 -14.98 -0.30 17.19
CA ARG A 109 -14.52 0.13 18.52
C ARG A 109 -15.66 0.66 19.40
N LEU A 110 -16.60 1.42 18.83
CA LEU A 110 -17.80 1.86 19.56
C LEU A 110 -18.67 0.68 19.98
N VAL A 111 -18.89 -0.28 19.07
CA VAL A 111 -19.67 -1.49 19.36
C VAL A 111 -19.00 -2.32 20.45
N PHE A 112 -17.68 -2.53 20.38
CA PHE A 112 -16.94 -3.25 21.43
C PHE A 112 -16.98 -2.51 22.77
N GLY A 113 -16.84 -1.19 22.77
CA GLY A 113 -16.99 -0.38 23.99
C GLY A 113 -18.37 -0.53 24.63
N LEU A 114 -19.43 -0.50 23.83
CA LEU A 114 -20.80 -0.74 24.32
C LEU A 114 -20.98 -2.16 24.85
N LEU A 115 -20.51 -3.18 24.14
CA LEU A 115 -20.58 -4.58 24.57
C LEU A 115 -19.89 -4.79 25.92
N ILE A 116 -18.68 -4.25 26.09
CA ILE A 116 -17.93 -4.32 27.36
C ILE A 116 -18.73 -3.66 28.48
N LEU A 117 -19.31 -2.48 28.22
CA LEU A 117 -20.12 -1.76 29.22
C LEU A 117 -21.37 -2.55 29.61
N THR A 118 -22.09 -3.13 28.65
CA THR A 118 -23.25 -3.99 28.94
C THR A 118 -22.87 -5.24 29.73
N LEU A 119 -21.71 -5.84 29.44
CA LEU A 119 -21.19 -7.00 30.16
C LEU A 119 -20.86 -6.65 31.61
N ILE A 120 -20.22 -5.50 31.85
CA ILE A 120 -19.92 -5.03 33.20
C ILE A 120 -21.20 -4.82 34.01
N ILE A 121 -22.22 -4.19 33.42
CA ILE A 121 -23.52 -3.98 34.07
C ILE A 121 -24.20 -5.32 34.37
N TYR A 122 -24.20 -6.25 33.41
CA TYR A 122 -24.79 -7.57 33.59
C TYR A 122 -24.11 -8.36 34.72
N VAL A 123 -22.77 -8.38 34.75
CA VAL A 123 -22.02 -9.06 35.82
C VAL A 123 -22.28 -8.42 37.18
N LYS A 124 -22.42 -7.09 37.24
CA LYS A 124 -22.78 -6.39 38.48
C LYS A 124 -24.19 -6.75 38.94
N LEU A 125 -25.17 -6.72 38.04
CA LEU A 125 -26.56 -7.06 38.34
C LEU A 125 -26.74 -8.54 38.73
N ALA A 126 -25.92 -9.43 38.19
CA ALA A 126 -25.94 -10.86 38.54
C ALA A 126 -25.19 -11.17 39.85
N ALA A 127 -24.43 -10.21 40.39
CA ALA A 127 -23.68 -10.34 41.62
C ALA A 127 -24.39 -9.71 42.85
N ASP A 128 -25.43 -8.90 42.61
CA ASP A 128 -26.40 -8.41 43.61
C ASP A 128 -27.59 -9.38 43.73
#